data_AF-A0A9W6YYL9-F1
#
_entry.id   AF-A0A9W6YYL9-F1
#
_cell.length_a   1.000
_cell.length_b   1.000
_cell.length_c   1.000
_cell.angle_alpha   90.00
_cell.angle_beta   90.00
_cell.angle_gamma   90.00
#
_symmetry.space_group_name_H-M   'P 1'
#
loop_
_entity.id
_entity.type
_entity.pdbx_description
1 polymer ?
#
loop_
_entity_poly.entity_id
_entity_poly.type
_entity_poly.pdbx_seq_one_letter_code
_entity_poly.pdbx_strand_id
1 'polypeptide(L)'
;MWTHNDELLPDWGFNQQEVNGNKKVADADNYWTIDNIIGLKGTRAVYVPKQVKTIPFLAKWYELQLTMFEQNNKLSSEHPYASEPQSWPLSLAGVSFWTKSESREQIYFIGNIFGWWLEMLLIIAYCAVVLADVLTRRREIYILTDRARARLYHNISFFFCGWVTHYFPFFLMSRQKFLHHYLPAHLLAALFAASFLEFLFTDNRTPDASDPKKKDTSGKLYTFAYLSAIVALLSALIWCFIFFSPLTYGNVSLNIEEILKRQWFDIKLHFAK
;
A
#
# COMPACT_ATOMS: atom_id res chain seq x y z
N MET A 1 21.32 -4.13 39.45
CA MET A 1 20.87 -5.26 38.61
C MET A 1 20.34 -4.64 37.34
N TRP A 2 20.62 -5.24 36.19
CA TRP A 2 20.28 -4.73 34.87
C TRP A 2 19.81 -5.90 34.01
N THR A 3 18.90 -5.62 33.08
CA THR A 3 18.38 -6.59 32.12
C THR A 3 18.21 -5.90 30.77
N HIS A 4 18.11 -6.66 29.70
CA HIS A 4 17.82 -6.16 28.36
C HIS A 4 16.84 -7.09 27.63
N ASN A 5 16.27 -6.62 26.53
CA ASN A 5 15.24 -7.35 25.79
C ASN A 5 15.50 -7.41 24.28
N ASP A 6 16.67 -6.97 23.83
CA ASP A 6 17.14 -7.06 22.45
C ASP A 6 17.65 -8.46 22.11
N GLU A 7 18.30 -9.15 23.05
CA GLU A 7 18.74 -10.53 22.88
C GLU A 7 18.26 -11.41 24.04
N LEU A 8 17.66 -12.55 23.70
CA LEU A 8 17.22 -13.55 24.67
C LEU A 8 18.29 -14.63 24.83
N LEU A 9 18.34 -15.24 26.02
CA LEU A 9 19.23 -16.36 26.27
C LEU A 9 18.92 -17.52 25.30
N PRO A 10 19.93 -18.26 24.82
CA PRO A 10 19.73 -19.41 23.93
C PRO A 10 18.86 -20.52 24.54
N ASP A 11 18.65 -21.61 23.81
CA ASP A 11 17.78 -22.74 24.20
C ASP A 11 17.98 -23.23 25.65
N TRP A 12 19.21 -23.22 26.17
CA TRP A 12 19.51 -23.60 27.56
C TRP A 12 18.85 -22.69 28.61
N GLY A 13 18.63 -21.42 28.25
CA GLY A 13 17.97 -20.40 29.07
C GLY A 13 16.50 -20.20 28.69
N PHE A 14 15.94 -21.10 27.87
CA PHE A 14 14.53 -21.08 27.47
C PHE A 14 14.05 -19.74 26.88
N ASN A 15 14.90 -19.00 26.17
CA ASN A 15 14.59 -17.67 25.62
C ASN A 15 14.15 -16.65 26.70
N GLN A 16 14.71 -16.72 27.90
CA GLN A 16 14.52 -15.71 28.94
C GLN A 16 15.46 -14.52 28.74
N GLN A 17 15.20 -13.41 29.42
CA GLN A 17 16.08 -12.22 29.41
C GLN A 17 17.35 -12.48 30.22
N GLU A 18 18.47 -11.91 29.80
CA GLU A 18 19.73 -11.94 30.55
C GLU A 18 19.67 -10.95 31.73
N VAL A 19 20.15 -11.36 32.91
CA VAL A 19 20.30 -10.48 34.08
C VAL A 19 21.76 -10.32 34.44
N ASN A 20 22.25 -9.08 34.45
CA ASN A 20 23.66 -8.75 34.68
C ASN A 20 23.84 -7.44 35.49
N GLY A 21 25.07 -6.95 35.62
CA GLY A 21 25.40 -5.64 36.19
C GLY A 21 25.73 -4.62 35.10
N ASN A 22 25.19 -3.41 35.22
CA ASN A 22 25.48 -2.29 34.32
C ASN A 22 26.29 -1.21 35.05
N LYS A 23 27.31 -0.65 34.37
CA LYS A 23 28.12 0.46 34.88
C LYS A 23 27.44 1.83 34.70
N LYS A 24 26.48 1.94 33.78
CA LYS A 24 25.69 3.16 33.53
C LYS A 24 24.50 3.21 34.46
N VAL A 25 24.71 3.70 35.67
CA VAL A 25 23.70 3.66 36.76
C VAL A 25 22.39 4.39 36.42
N ALA A 26 22.44 5.40 35.55
CA ALA A 26 21.28 6.21 35.19
C ALA A 26 20.31 5.56 34.17
N ASP A 27 20.67 4.41 33.58
CA ASP A 27 19.83 3.75 32.58
C ASP A 27 18.52 3.24 33.21
N ALA A 28 17.42 3.39 32.47
CA ALA A 28 16.09 3.00 32.94
C ALA A 28 15.97 1.49 33.21
N ASP A 29 16.75 0.69 32.49
CA ASP A 29 16.76 -0.77 32.62
C ASP A 29 17.40 -1.26 33.95
N ASN A 30 17.91 -0.33 34.76
CA ASN A 30 18.40 -0.61 36.10
C ASN A 30 17.31 -0.50 37.18
N TYR A 31 16.09 -0.06 36.85
CA TYR A 31 15.00 0.08 37.82
C TYR A 31 14.31 -1.26 38.07
N TRP A 32 14.33 -1.72 39.32
CA TRP A 32 13.64 -2.93 39.77
C TRP A 32 12.59 -2.57 40.81
N THR A 33 11.44 -3.24 40.75
CA THR A 33 10.38 -3.12 41.74
C THR A 33 10.11 -4.48 42.37
N ILE A 34 9.76 -4.48 43.66
CA ILE A 34 9.39 -5.71 44.37
C ILE A 34 7.89 -5.90 44.19
N ASP A 35 7.51 -6.99 43.54
CA ASP A 35 6.10 -7.35 43.31
C ASP A 35 5.51 -8.07 44.53
N ASN A 36 6.18 -9.11 45.02
CA ASN A 36 5.70 -9.93 46.13
C ASN A 36 6.79 -10.19 47.19
N ILE A 37 6.41 -10.14 48.47
CA ILE A 37 7.29 -10.45 49.61
C ILE A 37 6.64 -11.56 50.43
N ILE A 38 7.27 -12.72 50.44
CA ILE A 38 6.79 -13.90 51.15
C ILE A 38 7.42 -13.96 52.55
N GLY A 39 6.66 -14.42 53.56
CA GLY A 39 7.19 -14.67 54.91
C GLY A 39 7.20 -13.47 55.87
N LEU A 40 6.43 -12.41 55.56
CA LEU A 40 6.20 -11.31 56.49
C LEU A 40 5.42 -11.80 57.73
N LYS A 41 5.80 -11.29 58.91
CA LYS A 41 5.15 -11.62 60.20
C LYS A 41 4.59 -10.37 60.85
N GLY A 42 3.58 -10.55 61.71
CA GLY A 42 2.96 -9.48 62.50
C GLY A 42 2.18 -8.48 61.64
N THR A 43 2.14 -7.23 62.06
CA THR A 43 1.37 -6.15 61.42
C THR A 43 1.79 -5.85 59.97
N ARG A 44 3.03 -6.18 59.59
CA ARG A 44 3.55 -6.00 58.23
C ARG A 44 3.06 -7.07 57.25
N ALA A 45 2.47 -8.16 57.73
CA ALA A 45 1.90 -9.22 56.89
C ALA A 45 0.51 -8.86 56.34
N VAL A 46 -0.11 -7.78 56.86
CA VAL A 46 -1.43 -7.34 56.41
C VAL A 46 -1.27 -6.64 55.06
N TYR A 47 -1.70 -7.32 53.99
CA TYR A 47 -1.72 -6.74 52.65
C TYR A 47 -2.76 -5.62 52.55
N VAL A 48 -2.31 -4.42 52.18
CA VAL A 48 -3.19 -3.31 51.83
C VAL A 48 -3.09 -3.14 50.31
N PRO A 49 -4.17 -3.40 49.55
CA PRO A 49 -4.16 -3.19 48.12
C PRO A 49 -3.78 -1.75 47.79
N LYS A 50 -2.75 -1.57 46.95
CA LYS A 50 -2.40 -0.23 46.46
C LYS A 50 -3.56 0.29 45.61
N GLN A 51 -3.98 1.52 45.88
CA GLN A 51 -4.96 2.21 45.05
C GLN A 51 -4.38 2.39 43.65
N VAL A 52 -5.13 1.97 42.63
CA VAL A 52 -4.72 2.13 41.23
C VAL A 52 -4.64 3.63 40.94
N LYS A 53 -3.44 4.09 40.57
CA LYS A 53 -3.26 5.49 40.16
C LYS A 53 -3.84 5.69 38.77
N THR A 54 -4.56 6.79 38.59
CA THR A 54 -5.02 7.21 37.26
C THR A 54 -3.92 8.02 36.58
N ILE A 55 -3.81 7.83 35.26
CA ILE A 55 -2.93 8.61 34.40
C ILE A 55 -3.86 9.55 33.59
N PRO A 56 -3.51 10.84 33.41
CA PRO A 56 -4.28 11.73 32.55
C PRO A 56 -4.44 11.16 31.14
N PHE A 57 -5.59 11.41 30.50
CA PHE A 57 -5.90 10.86 29.17
C PHE A 57 -4.79 11.12 28.15
N LEU A 58 -4.28 12.35 28.05
CA LEU A 58 -3.26 12.71 27.07
C LEU A 58 -1.92 11.99 27.32
N ALA A 59 -1.56 11.73 28.57
CA ALA A 59 -0.36 10.98 28.91
C ALA A 59 -0.50 9.51 28.47
N LYS A 60 -1.65 8.89 28.76
CA LYS A 60 -1.97 7.53 28.30
C LYS A 60 -2.03 7.46 26.75
N TRP A 61 -2.60 8.47 26.10
CA TRP A 61 -2.65 8.53 24.65
C TRP A 61 -1.25 8.62 24.03
N TYR A 62 -0.37 9.46 24.58
CA TYR A 62 0.99 9.64 24.07
C TYR A 62 1.84 8.38 24.25
N GLU A 63 1.77 7.76 25.44
CA GLU A 63 2.39 6.47 25.71
C GLU A 63 1.94 5.41 24.70
N LEU A 64 0.63 5.36 24.42
CA LEU A 64 0.06 4.45 23.44
C LEU A 64 0.57 4.71 22.02
N GLN A 65 0.62 5.97 21.56
CA GLN A 65 1.12 6.29 20.22
C GLN A 65 2.59 5.88 20.05
N LEU A 66 3.45 6.19 21.03
CA LEU A 66 4.86 5.80 21.00
C LEU A 66 5.02 4.27 20.98
N THR A 67 4.24 3.58 21.81
CA THR A 67 4.24 2.11 21.85
C THR A 67 3.77 1.53 20.51
N MET A 68 2.72 2.10 19.89
CA MET A 68 2.27 1.70 18.56
C MET A 68 3.38 1.86 17.51
N PHE A 69 4.12 2.98 17.51
CA PHE A 69 5.25 3.18 16.59
C PHE A 69 6.38 2.17 16.84
N GLU A 70 6.73 1.92 18.09
CA GLU A 70 7.77 0.95 18.45
C GLU A 70 7.40 -0.46 17.99
N GLN A 71 6.20 -0.93 18.32
CA GLN A 71 5.72 -2.25 17.93
C GLN A 71 5.59 -2.37 16.40
N ASN A 72 5.18 -1.29 15.72
CA ASN A 72 5.10 -1.25 14.26
C ASN A 72 6.47 -1.47 13.59
N ASN A 73 7.54 -0.93 14.17
CA ASN A 73 8.91 -1.11 13.68
C ASN A 73 9.47 -2.49 14.01
N LYS A 74 8.99 -3.15 15.08
CA LYS A 74 9.41 -4.51 15.48
C LYS A 74 8.75 -5.64 14.67
N LEU A 75 7.80 -5.35 13.77
CA LEU A 75 7.17 -6.32 12.87
C LEU A 75 8.07 -6.68 11.67
N SER A 76 9.24 -7.25 11.97
CA SER A 76 10.26 -7.65 10.99
C SER A 76 10.26 -9.14 10.66
N SER A 77 9.24 -9.90 11.08
CA SER A 77 9.12 -11.32 10.77
C SER A 77 9.01 -11.56 9.26
N GLU A 78 9.69 -12.60 8.77
CA GLU A 78 9.53 -13.04 7.39
C GLU A 78 8.19 -13.74 7.18
N HIS A 79 7.58 -13.52 6.01
CA HIS A 79 6.34 -14.20 5.64
C HIS A 79 6.35 -14.57 4.15
N PRO A 80 5.92 -15.79 3.78
CA PRO A 80 6.02 -16.28 2.40
C PRO A 80 5.32 -15.42 1.34
N TYR A 81 4.26 -14.71 1.74
CA TYR A 81 3.48 -13.83 0.85
C TYR A 81 3.79 -12.34 1.04
N ALA A 82 4.83 -11.99 1.81
CA ALA A 82 5.29 -10.61 1.87
C ALA A 82 5.76 -10.14 0.48
N SER A 83 5.52 -8.87 0.16
CA SER A 83 5.91 -8.31 -1.13
C SER A 83 6.44 -6.89 -0.99
N GLU A 84 7.36 -6.53 -1.88
CA GLU A 84 8.00 -5.23 -1.88
C GLU A 84 7.24 -4.19 -2.72
N PRO A 85 7.33 -2.89 -2.34
CA PRO A 85 6.62 -1.82 -3.03
C PRO A 85 6.79 -1.82 -4.54
N GLN A 86 7.98 -2.13 -5.06
CA GLN A 86 8.24 -2.13 -6.50
C GLN A 86 7.36 -3.10 -7.31
N SER A 87 6.84 -4.19 -6.71
CA SER A 87 6.04 -5.17 -7.45
C SER A 87 4.54 -4.84 -7.50
N TRP A 88 4.08 -3.94 -6.62
CA TRP A 88 2.65 -3.66 -6.44
C TRP A 88 1.96 -3.01 -7.65
N PRO A 89 2.55 -2.00 -8.33
CA PRO A 89 1.84 -1.30 -9.39
C PRO A 89 1.56 -2.15 -10.64
N LEU A 90 2.30 -3.26 -10.80
CA LEU A 90 2.06 -4.22 -11.88
C LEU A 90 1.31 -5.48 -11.42
N SER A 91 0.98 -5.58 -10.12
CA SER A 91 0.31 -6.73 -9.51
C SER A 91 0.98 -8.08 -9.86
N LEU A 92 2.32 -8.13 -9.86
CA LEU A 92 3.10 -9.31 -10.31
C LEU A 92 2.92 -10.55 -9.43
N ALA A 93 2.61 -10.34 -8.16
CA ALA A 93 2.35 -11.38 -7.18
C ALA A 93 1.20 -10.94 -6.27
N GLY A 94 0.50 -11.92 -5.70
CA GLY A 94 -0.60 -11.70 -4.77
C GLY A 94 -0.40 -12.42 -3.44
N VAL A 95 -1.46 -12.50 -2.66
CA VAL A 95 -1.45 -13.09 -1.31
C VAL A 95 -2.50 -14.18 -1.23
N SER A 96 -2.11 -15.39 -0.81
CA SER A 96 -3.08 -16.45 -0.50
C SER A 96 -3.77 -16.14 0.83
N PHE A 97 -5.11 -16.13 0.83
CA PHE A 97 -5.92 -15.84 2.01
C PHE A 97 -6.52 -17.10 2.63
N TRP A 98 -6.97 -18.04 1.79
CA TRP A 98 -7.67 -19.23 2.26
C TRP A 98 -7.59 -20.35 1.24
N THR A 99 -7.62 -21.59 1.72
CA THR A 99 -7.62 -22.80 0.90
C THR A 99 -8.49 -23.88 1.56
N LYS A 100 -9.18 -24.67 0.75
CA LYS A 100 -9.91 -25.86 1.19
C LYS A 100 -9.54 -27.05 0.33
N SER A 101 -8.84 -28.00 0.94
CA SER A 101 -8.17 -29.08 0.23
C SER A 101 -9.15 -30.10 -0.36
N GLU A 102 -10.27 -30.39 0.30
CA GLU A 102 -11.23 -31.40 -0.19
C GLU A 102 -11.86 -30.99 -1.52
N SER A 103 -12.16 -29.70 -1.68
CA SER A 103 -12.79 -29.12 -2.87
C SER A 103 -11.82 -28.39 -3.79
N ARG A 104 -10.53 -28.27 -3.46
CA ARG A 104 -9.53 -27.45 -4.19
C ARG A 104 -9.97 -26.00 -4.41
N GLU A 105 -10.72 -25.45 -3.46
CA GLU A 105 -11.17 -24.06 -3.48
C GLU A 105 -10.10 -23.18 -2.79
N GLN A 106 -9.86 -21.98 -3.32
CA GLN A 106 -8.90 -21.04 -2.72
C GLN A 106 -9.33 -19.59 -2.93
N ILE A 107 -9.02 -18.76 -1.94
CA ILE A 107 -9.11 -17.30 -2.05
C ILE A 107 -7.69 -16.75 -2.21
N TYR A 108 -7.48 -16.02 -3.29
CA TYR A 108 -6.20 -15.42 -3.62
C TYR A 108 -6.41 -13.94 -3.96
N PHE A 109 -5.73 -13.07 -3.23
CA PHE A 109 -5.81 -11.64 -3.42
C PHE A 109 -4.85 -11.20 -4.52
N ILE A 110 -5.43 -10.70 -5.60
CA ILE A 110 -4.74 -10.13 -6.75
C ILE A 110 -5.55 -8.95 -7.30
N GLY A 111 -4.87 -7.97 -7.88
CA GLY A 111 -5.52 -6.86 -8.57
C GLY A 111 -6.16 -7.26 -9.90
N ASN A 112 -6.97 -6.36 -10.46
CA ASN A 112 -7.40 -6.49 -11.85
C ASN A 112 -6.23 -6.07 -12.76
N ILE A 113 -5.54 -7.05 -13.34
CA ILE A 113 -4.24 -6.85 -13.99
C ILE A 113 -4.29 -5.76 -15.08
N PHE A 114 -5.34 -5.72 -15.90
CA PHE A 114 -5.48 -4.67 -16.92
C PHE A 114 -5.70 -3.28 -16.32
N GLY A 115 -6.46 -3.18 -15.23
CA GLY A 115 -6.67 -1.91 -14.53
C GLY A 115 -5.35 -1.36 -13.99
N TRP A 116 -4.58 -2.20 -13.29
CA TRP A 116 -3.27 -1.83 -12.75
C TRP A 116 -2.30 -1.39 -13.86
N TRP A 117 -2.28 -2.12 -14.97
CA TRP A 117 -1.39 -1.79 -16.09
C TRP A 117 -1.79 -0.49 -16.79
N LEU A 118 -3.09 -0.26 -16.99
CA LEU A 118 -3.56 0.98 -17.56
C LEU A 118 -3.20 2.18 -16.68
N GLU A 119 -3.37 2.06 -15.36
CA GLU A 119 -2.98 3.09 -14.40
C GLU A 119 -1.50 3.45 -14.54
N MET A 120 -0.62 2.44 -14.58
CA MET A 120 0.82 2.66 -14.76
C MET A 120 1.18 3.26 -16.10
N LEU A 121 0.54 2.80 -17.18
CA LEU A 121 0.71 3.38 -18.52
C LEU A 121 0.33 4.88 -18.53
N LEU A 122 -0.78 5.22 -17.90
CA LEU A 122 -1.27 6.60 -17.81
C LEU A 122 -0.40 7.47 -16.91
N ILE A 123 0.15 6.93 -15.82
CA ILE A 123 1.13 7.62 -14.98
C ILE A 123 2.39 7.97 -15.80
N ILE A 124 2.92 7.01 -16.57
CA ILE A 124 4.08 7.24 -17.44
C ILE A 124 3.76 8.29 -18.51
N ALA A 125 2.61 8.17 -19.18
CA ALA A 125 2.17 9.11 -20.20
C ALA A 125 1.98 10.53 -19.63
N TYR A 126 1.45 10.66 -18.42
CA TYR A 126 1.33 11.94 -17.72
C TYR A 126 2.69 12.58 -17.42
N CYS A 127 3.65 11.80 -16.91
CA CYS A 127 5.01 12.30 -16.70
C CYS A 127 5.62 12.81 -18.02
N ALA A 128 5.38 12.11 -19.13
CA ALA A 128 5.82 12.55 -20.45
C ALA A 128 5.12 13.85 -20.90
N VAL A 129 3.81 13.99 -20.68
CA VAL A 129 3.04 15.21 -21.01
C VAL A 129 3.52 16.41 -20.17
N VAL A 130 3.73 16.23 -18.87
CA VAL A 130 4.27 17.27 -17.98
C VAL A 130 5.67 17.68 -18.42
N LEU A 131 6.54 16.71 -18.72
CA LEU A 131 7.88 16.98 -19.22
C LEU A 131 7.83 17.76 -20.55
N ALA A 132 6.96 17.37 -21.47
CA ALA A 132 6.76 18.07 -22.74
C ALA A 132 6.29 19.52 -22.53
N ASP A 133 5.28 19.76 -21.68
CA ASP A 133 4.79 21.13 -21.37
C ASP A 133 5.89 22.00 -20.79
N VAL A 134 6.68 21.48 -19.85
CA VAL A 134 7.80 22.21 -19.25
C VAL A 134 8.87 22.55 -20.30
N LEU A 135 9.24 21.59 -21.15
CA LEU A 135 10.26 21.79 -22.17
C LEU A 135 9.83 22.77 -23.26
N THR A 136 8.57 22.70 -23.72
CA THR A 136 8.07 23.58 -24.77
C THR A 136 7.92 25.00 -24.27
N ARG A 137 7.43 25.19 -23.03
CA ARG A 137 7.31 26.53 -22.42
C ARG A 137 8.66 27.19 -22.19
N ARG A 138 9.70 26.43 -21.82
CA ARG A 138 11.08 26.97 -21.77
C ARG A 138 11.61 27.47 -23.12
N ARG A 139 10.95 27.10 -24.23
CA ARG A 139 11.26 27.55 -25.59
C ARG A 139 10.23 28.56 -26.11
N GLU A 140 9.40 29.13 -25.24
CA GLU A 140 8.29 30.04 -25.61
C GLU A 140 7.27 29.40 -26.57
N ILE A 141 7.13 28.07 -26.53
CA ILE A 141 6.13 27.31 -27.30
C ILE A 141 5.02 26.87 -26.36
N TYR A 142 3.83 27.43 -26.56
CA TYR A 142 2.66 27.24 -25.71
C TYR A 142 1.70 26.22 -26.33
N ILE A 143 1.92 24.92 -26.08
CA ILE A 143 1.07 23.87 -26.65
C ILE A 143 -0.29 23.80 -25.96
N LEU A 144 -0.33 23.79 -24.63
CA LEU A 144 -1.56 23.66 -23.85
C LEU A 144 -2.17 25.02 -23.54
N THR A 145 -3.51 25.12 -23.66
CA THR A 145 -4.25 26.29 -23.17
C THR A 145 -4.08 26.47 -21.66
N ASP A 146 -4.28 27.69 -21.15
CA ASP A 146 -4.16 27.96 -19.71
C ASP A 146 -5.18 27.16 -18.90
N ARG A 147 -6.39 26.97 -19.42
CA ARG A 147 -7.41 26.12 -18.78
C ARG A 147 -6.96 24.65 -18.72
N ALA A 148 -6.47 24.10 -19.82
CA ALA A 148 -5.98 22.73 -19.85
C ALA A 148 -4.79 22.54 -18.91
N ARG A 149 -3.87 23.51 -18.90
CA ARG A 149 -2.72 23.49 -17.99
C ARG A 149 -3.16 23.57 -16.52
N ALA A 150 -4.08 24.45 -16.17
CA ALA A 150 -4.63 24.51 -14.81
C ALA A 150 -5.29 23.18 -14.41
N ARG A 151 -6.04 22.53 -15.32
CA ARG A 151 -6.61 21.19 -15.09
C ARG A 151 -5.51 20.15 -14.85
N LEU A 152 -4.45 20.16 -15.66
CA LEU A 152 -3.33 19.24 -15.55
C LEU A 152 -2.60 19.39 -14.21
N TYR A 153 -2.23 20.61 -13.82
CA TYR A 153 -1.38 20.87 -12.64
C TYR A 153 -2.13 20.99 -11.31
N HIS A 154 -3.44 21.25 -11.31
CA HIS A 154 -4.22 21.34 -10.07
C HIS A 154 -5.05 20.08 -9.84
N ASN A 155 -5.95 19.75 -10.75
CA ASN A 155 -6.92 18.67 -10.52
C ASN A 155 -6.29 17.29 -10.74
N ILE A 156 -5.61 17.09 -11.87
CA ILE A 156 -5.00 15.79 -12.21
C ILE A 156 -3.78 15.54 -11.32
N SER A 157 -2.91 16.54 -11.14
CA SER A 157 -1.77 16.41 -10.23
C SER A 157 -2.16 16.15 -8.77
N PHE A 158 -3.34 16.59 -8.30
CA PHE A 158 -3.78 16.26 -6.95
C PHE A 158 -3.84 14.75 -6.72
N PHE A 159 -4.46 14.00 -7.65
CA PHE A 159 -4.52 12.54 -7.54
C PHE A 159 -3.14 11.89 -7.74
N PHE A 160 -2.31 12.41 -8.64
CA PHE A 160 -0.93 11.94 -8.81
C PHE A 160 -0.10 12.12 -7.53
N CYS A 161 -0.14 13.30 -6.92
CA CYS A 161 0.53 13.57 -5.65
C CYS A 161 -0.03 12.69 -4.53
N GLY A 162 -1.34 12.48 -4.51
CA GLY A 162 -1.98 11.53 -3.60
C GLY A 162 -1.45 10.11 -3.77
N TRP A 163 -1.33 9.62 -5.00
CA TRP A 163 -0.73 8.32 -5.29
C TRP A 163 0.71 8.25 -4.79
N VAL A 164 1.54 9.26 -5.09
CA VAL A 164 2.93 9.32 -4.61
C VAL A 164 2.99 9.30 -3.08
N THR A 165 2.18 10.11 -2.38
CA THR A 165 2.23 10.19 -0.91
C THR A 165 1.69 8.94 -0.22
N HIS A 166 0.81 8.18 -0.86
CA HIS A 166 0.34 6.89 -0.33
C HIS A 166 1.20 5.70 -0.76
N TYR A 167 2.09 5.86 -1.73
CA TYR A 167 2.94 4.78 -2.21
C TYR A 167 4.40 4.90 -1.75
N PHE A 168 4.98 6.09 -1.90
CA PHE A 168 6.39 6.34 -1.62
C PHE A 168 6.83 6.01 -0.17
N PRO A 169 6.04 6.30 0.89
CA PRO A 169 6.46 5.99 2.26
C PRO A 169 6.77 4.51 2.50
N PHE A 170 6.18 3.58 1.74
CA PHE A 170 6.44 2.15 1.89
C PHE A 170 7.85 1.73 1.45
N PHE A 171 8.54 2.55 0.65
CA PHE A 171 9.97 2.35 0.33
C PHE A 171 10.87 2.71 1.51
N LEU A 172 10.40 3.55 2.43
CA LEU A 172 11.15 3.97 3.62
C LEU A 172 10.91 3.04 4.82
N MET A 173 9.99 2.08 4.69
CA MET A 173 9.61 1.16 5.75
C MET A 173 10.35 -0.17 5.60
N SER A 174 11.16 -0.50 6.61
CA SER A 174 11.90 -1.78 6.72
C SER A 174 11.15 -2.80 7.57
N ARG A 175 9.84 -2.94 7.34
CA ARG A 175 8.97 -3.94 7.98
C ARG A 175 8.30 -4.80 6.92
N GLN A 176 7.65 -5.86 7.36
CA GLN A 176 6.85 -6.70 6.49
C GLN A 176 5.70 -5.91 5.83
N LYS A 177 5.59 -6.00 4.50
CA LYS A 177 4.58 -5.32 3.68
C LYS A 177 3.91 -6.33 2.75
N PHE A 178 2.75 -5.95 2.25
CA PHE A 178 1.90 -6.78 1.41
C PHE A 178 1.16 -5.93 0.40
N LEU A 179 0.69 -6.53 -0.69
CA LEU A 179 -0.04 -5.85 -1.75
C LEU A 179 -1.23 -5.00 -1.25
N HIS A 180 -1.90 -5.38 -0.16
CA HIS A 180 -3.06 -4.61 0.35
C HIS A 180 -2.68 -3.22 0.86
N HIS A 181 -1.41 -3.01 1.24
CA HIS A 181 -0.89 -1.69 1.59
C HIS A 181 -0.91 -0.72 0.42
N TYR A 182 -0.87 -1.23 -0.82
CA TYR A 182 -0.96 -0.42 -2.03
C TYR A 182 -2.39 0.03 -2.35
N LEU A 183 -3.43 -0.59 -1.78
CA LEU A 183 -4.83 -0.31 -2.16
C LEU A 183 -5.25 1.17 -2.04
N PRO A 184 -4.86 1.92 -1.00
CA PRO A 184 -5.14 3.36 -0.94
C PRO A 184 -4.47 4.13 -2.09
N ALA A 185 -3.23 3.81 -2.42
CA ALA A 185 -2.54 4.43 -3.55
C ALA A 185 -3.19 4.02 -4.88
N HIS A 186 -3.53 2.75 -5.06
CA HIS A 186 -4.25 2.24 -6.23
C HIS A 186 -5.59 2.96 -6.46
N LEU A 187 -6.38 3.22 -5.42
CA LEU A 187 -7.61 4.02 -5.54
C LEU A 187 -7.33 5.41 -6.14
N LEU A 188 -6.27 6.07 -5.68
CA LEU A 188 -5.85 7.37 -6.20
C LEU A 188 -5.33 7.26 -7.63
N ALA A 189 -4.62 6.18 -7.98
CA ALA A 189 -4.20 5.87 -9.33
C ALA A 189 -5.38 5.66 -10.29
N ALA A 190 -6.45 4.99 -9.85
CA ALA A 190 -7.66 4.80 -10.64
C ALA A 190 -8.41 6.12 -10.90
N LEU A 191 -8.54 6.98 -9.88
CA LEU A 191 -9.14 8.32 -10.02
C LEU A 191 -8.30 9.24 -10.92
N PHE A 192 -6.99 9.15 -10.77
CA PHE A 192 -6.03 9.80 -11.64
C PHE A 192 -6.18 9.32 -13.09
N ALA A 193 -6.21 8.01 -13.31
CA ALA A 193 -6.34 7.37 -14.61
C ALA A 193 -7.61 7.83 -15.34
N ALA A 194 -8.76 7.84 -14.66
CA ALA A 194 -10.00 8.35 -15.23
C ALA A 194 -9.88 9.84 -15.65
N SER A 195 -9.34 10.67 -14.75
CA SER A 195 -9.19 12.11 -14.99
C SER A 195 -8.22 12.43 -16.13
N PHE A 196 -7.12 11.68 -16.22
CA PHE A 196 -6.09 11.87 -17.24
C PHE A 196 -6.50 11.24 -18.58
N LEU A 197 -7.24 10.13 -18.58
CA LEU A 197 -7.79 9.56 -19.80
C LEU A 197 -8.73 10.55 -20.49
N GLU A 198 -9.67 11.16 -19.75
CA GLU A 198 -10.53 12.21 -20.32
C GLU A 198 -9.71 13.40 -20.85
N PHE A 199 -8.64 13.78 -20.14
CA PHE A 199 -7.72 14.82 -20.60
C PHE A 199 -7.09 14.45 -21.94
N LEU A 200 -6.61 13.22 -22.14
CA LEU A 200 -6.03 12.77 -23.41
C LEU A 200 -7.03 12.79 -24.58
N PHE A 201 -8.31 12.57 -24.30
CA PHE A 201 -9.38 12.65 -25.31
C PHE A 201 -9.98 14.06 -25.47
N THR A 202 -9.49 15.05 -24.75
CA THR A 202 -9.90 16.46 -24.90
C THR A 202 -8.89 17.21 -25.76
N ASP A 203 -9.36 18.04 -26.69
CA ASP A 203 -8.47 18.94 -27.43
C ASP A 203 -7.99 20.06 -26.50
N ASN A 204 -6.81 19.88 -25.92
CA ASN A 204 -6.25 20.81 -24.93
C ASN A 204 -5.35 21.89 -25.54
N ARG A 205 -5.18 21.88 -26.87
CA ARG A 205 -4.17 22.66 -27.57
C ARG A 205 -4.58 24.12 -27.73
N THR A 206 -3.60 25.01 -27.72
CA THR A 206 -3.78 26.41 -28.13
C THR A 206 -4.13 26.50 -29.62
N PRO A 207 -4.73 27.62 -30.06
CA PRO A 207 -4.95 27.86 -31.49
C PRO A 207 -3.66 27.81 -32.31
N ASP A 208 -2.55 28.35 -31.78
CA ASP A 208 -1.26 28.38 -32.46
C ASP A 208 -0.62 27.00 -32.62
N ALA A 209 -0.91 26.08 -31.70
CA ALA A 209 -0.49 24.68 -31.78
C ALA A 209 -1.45 23.79 -32.58
N SER A 210 -2.57 24.36 -33.07
CA SER A 210 -3.58 23.66 -33.85
C SER A 210 -3.40 23.94 -35.35
N ASP A 211 -3.89 23.03 -36.20
CA ASP A 211 -3.83 23.19 -37.65
C ASP A 211 -4.66 24.42 -38.07
N PRO A 212 -4.07 25.46 -38.68
CA PRO A 212 -4.77 26.71 -39.01
C PRO A 212 -5.89 26.50 -40.04
N LYS A 213 -5.92 25.37 -40.76
CA LYS A 213 -6.99 25.02 -41.70
C LYS A 213 -8.20 24.37 -41.03
N LYS A 214 -8.08 23.99 -39.75
CA LYS A 214 -9.15 23.34 -39.00
C LYS A 214 -9.83 24.36 -38.08
N LYS A 215 -11.13 24.18 -37.89
CA LYS A 215 -11.93 24.96 -36.94
C LYS A 215 -11.34 24.79 -35.54
N ASP A 216 -11.25 25.87 -34.77
CA ASP A 216 -10.86 25.79 -33.36
C ASP A 216 -11.79 24.85 -32.60
N THR A 217 -11.21 23.77 -32.07
CA THR A 217 -11.88 22.75 -31.27
C THR A 217 -11.35 22.70 -29.85
N SER A 218 -10.63 23.73 -29.39
CA SER A 218 -10.10 23.79 -28.03
C SER A 218 -11.19 23.54 -26.98
N GLY A 219 -10.87 22.65 -26.03
CA GLY A 219 -11.77 22.17 -24.99
C GLY A 219 -12.81 21.13 -25.44
N LYS A 220 -12.86 20.76 -26.72
CA LYS A 220 -13.79 19.75 -27.22
C LYS A 220 -13.31 18.35 -26.87
N LEU A 221 -14.16 17.57 -26.21
CA LEU A 221 -13.97 16.14 -26.02
C LEU A 221 -14.21 15.39 -27.34
N TYR A 222 -13.29 14.50 -27.70
CA TYR A 222 -13.46 13.55 -28.80
C TYR A 222 -14.39 12.41 -28.35
N THR A 223 -15.67 12.72 -28.16
CA THR A 223 -16.65 11.87 -27.46
C THR A 223 -16.73 10.44 -28.01
N PHE A 224 -16.76 10.24 -29.33
CA PHE A 224 -16.83 8.89 -29.90
C PHE A 224 -15.59 8.06 -29.55
N ALA A 225 -14.39 8.62 -29.73
CA ALA A 225 -13.15 7.93 -29.42
C ALA A 225 -13.02 7.67 -27.91
N TYR A 226 -13.42 8.64 -27.09
CA TYR A 226 -13.47 8.50 -25.63
C TYR A 226 -14.41 7.37 -25.21
N LEU A 227 -15.65 7.36 -25.70
CA LEU A 227 -16.63 6.30 -25.39
C LEU A 227 -16.15 4.93 -25.86
N SER A 228 -15.56 4.83 -27.06
CA SER A 228 -14.96 3.58 -27.53
C SER A 228 -13.85 3.08 -26.61
N ALA A 229 -12.98 3.97 -26.13
CA ALA A 229 -11.94 3.63 -25.16
C ALA A 229 -12.51 3.17 -23.81
N ILE A 230 -13.56 3.84 -23.31
CA ILE A 230 -14.25 3.44 -22.08
C ILE A 230 -14.91 2.08 -22.23
N VAL A 231 -15.60 1.81 -23.34
CA VAL A 231 -16.22 0.50 -23.60
C VAL A 231 -15.15 -0.60 -23.65
N ALA A 232 -14.07 -0.39 -24.39
CA ALA A 232 -12.97 -1.36 -24.46
C ALA A 232 -12.34 -1.63 -23.09
N LEU A 233 -12.12 -0.57 -22.30
CA LEU A 233 -11.61 -0.68 -20.93
C LEU A 233 -12.56 -1.49 -20.04
N LEU A 234 -13.85 -1.14 -20.02
CA LEU A 234 -14.84 -1.86 -19.22
C LEU A 234 -14.94 -3.33 -19.63
N SER A 235 -14.90 -3.63 -20.93
CA SER A 235 -14.87 -5.01 -21.42
C SER A 235 -13.64 -5.77 -20.91
N ALA A 236 -12.45 -5.16 -20.94
CA ALA A 236 -11.23 -5.78 -20.42
C ALA A 236 -11.28 -6.01 -18.90
N LEU A 237 -11.77 -5.02 -18.14
CA LEU A 237 -11.91 -5.12 -16.69
C LEU A 237 -12.91 -6.21 -16.29
N ILE A 238 -14.08 -6.24 -16.94
CA ILE A 238 -15.13 -7.24 -16.70
C ILE A 238 -14.61 -8.63 -17.08
N TRP A 239 -13.96 -8.77 -18.23
CA TRP A 239 -13.38 -10.05 -18.64
C TRP A 239 -12.35 -10.56 -17.63
N CYS A 240 -11.42 -9.70 -17.22
CA CYS A 240 -10.41 -10.04 -16.21
C CYS A 240 -11.05 -10.43 -14.87
N PHE A 241 -12.07 -9.69 -14.43
CA PHE A 241 -12.81 -10.02 -13.22
C PHE A 241 -13.48 -11.39 -13.33
N ILE A 242 -14.21 -11.67 -14.42
CA ILE A 242 -14.86 -12.97 -14.62
C ILE A 242 -13.82 -14.09 -14.61
N PHE A 243 -12.70 -13.90 -15.31
CA PHE A 243 -11.62 -14.88 -15.39
C PHE A 243 -11.04 -15.22 -14.00
N PHE A 244 -10.77 -14.22 -13.17
CA PHE A 244 -10.21 -14.39 -11.81
C PHE A 244 -11.25 -14.56 -10.70
N SER A 245 -12.55 -14.41 -10.98
CA SER A 245 -13.63 -14.46 -9.98
C SER A 245 -13.63 -15.72 -9.09
N PRO A 246 -13.27 -16.94 -9.56
CA PRO A 246 -13.13 -18.10 -8.68
C PRO A 246 -12.12 -17.89 -7.54
N LEU A 247 -11.05 -17.12 -7.77
CA LEU A 247 -10.04 -16.80 -6.76
C LEU A 247 -10.48 -15.69 -5.80
N THR A 248 -11.42 -14.84 -6.22
CA THR A 248 -11.97 -13.78 -5.36
C THR A 248 -13.02 -14.35 -4.40
N TYR A 249 -13.94 -15.16 -4.93
CA TYR A 249 -15.05 -15.70 -4.16
C TYR A 249 -14.73 -17.03 -3.46
N GLY A 250 -13.74 -17.79 -3.95
CA GLY A 250 -13.36 -19.08 -3.36
C GLY A 250 -14.47 -20.12 -3.35
N ASN A 251 -15.45 -20.01 -4.27
CA ASN A 251 -16.69 -20.79 -4.27
C ASN A 251 -16.79 -21.78 -5.45
N VAL A 252 -15.71 -21.93 -6.23
CA VAL A 252 -15.66 -22.83 -7.39
C VAL A 252 -14.38 -23.66 -7.32
N SER A 253 -14.53 -24.97 -7.47
CA SER A 253 -13.41 -25.89 -7.64
C SER A 253 -12.83 -25.74 -9.04
N LEU A 254 -11.53 -25.46 -9.14
CA LEU A 254 -10.81 -25.38 -10.41
C LEU A 254 -9.98 -26.64 -10.63
N ASN A 255 -9.94 -27.13 -11.86
CA ASN A 255 -8.98 -28.17 -12.22
C ASN A 255 -7.55 -27.60 -12.36
N ILE A 256 -6.55 -28.48 -12.42
CA ILE A 256 -5.13 -28.07 -12.44
C ILE A 256 -4.83 -27.19 -13.67
N GLU A 257 -5.38 -27.51 -14.84
CA GLU A 257 -5.16 -26.71 -16.06
C GLU A 257 -5.75 -25.30 -15.94
N GLU A 258 -6.94 -25.16 -15.35
CA GLU A 258 -7.60 -23.89 -15.09
C GLU A 258 -6.85 -23.03 -14.07
N ILE A 259 -6.22 -23.67 -13.08
CA ILE A 259 -5.36 -23.00 -12.10
C ILE A 259 -4.10 -22.49 -12.78
N LEU A 260 -3.42 -23.33 -13.58
CA LEU A 260 -2.22 -22.94 -14.31
C LEU A 260 -2.49 -21.80 -15.31
N LYS A 261 -3.65 -21.79 -15.98
CA LYS A 261 -4.06 -20.67 -16.85
C LYS A 261 -4.18 -19.33 -16.12
N ARG A 262 -4.38 -19.35 -14.79
CA ARG A 262 -4.50 -18.16 -13.93
C ARG A 262 -3.19 -17.79 -13.22
N GLN A 263 -2.13 -18.57 -13.38
CA GLN A 263 -0.80 -18.23 -12.88
C GLN A 263 -0.05 -17.35 -13.89
N TRP A 264 -0.45 -16.09 -13.96
CA TRP A 264 0.28 -15.10 -14.74
C TRP A 264 1.49 -14.62 -13.92
N PHE A 265 2.65 -14.47 -14.56
CA PHE A 265 3.87 -13.97 -13.91
C PHE A 265 4.25 -14.79 -12.65
N ASP A 266 4.39 -14.15 -11.49
CA ASP A 266 4.84 -14.76 -10.25
C ASP A 266 3.68 -15.20 -9.34
N ILE A 267 2.46 -15.29 -9.87
CA ILE A 267 1.29 -15.79 -9.15
C ILE A 267 1.50 -17.27 -8.82
N LYS A 268 1.55 -17.58 -7.53
CA LYS A 268 1.64 -18.96 -7.01
C LYS A 268 0.34 -19.32 -6.31
N LEU A 269 -0.39 -20.25 -6.93
CA LEU A 269 -1.65 -20.81 -6.44
C LEU A 269 -1.41 -22.15 -5.77
N HIS A 270 -2.17 -22.45 -4.72
CA HIS A 270 -1.90 -23.57 -3.81
C HIS A 270 -2.08 -24.94 -4.49
N PHE A 271 -3.13 -25.09 -5.29
CA PHE A 271 -3.50 -26.36 -5.94
C PHE A 271 -2.98 -26.49 -7.39
N ALA A 272 -1.83 -25.88 -7.69
CA ALA A 272 -1.23 -25.90 -9.03
C ALA A 272 -0.47 -27.21 -9.37
N LYS A 273 -0.44 -28.16 -8.42
CA LYS A 273 0.17 -29.49 -8.55
C LYS A 273 -0.73 -30.51 -7.90
#